data_AF-A0A1L6R609-F1
#
_entry.id   AF-A0A1L6R609-F1
#
_cell.length_a   1.000
_cell.length_b   1.000
_cell.length_c   1.000
_cell.angle_alpha   90.00
_cell.angle_beta   90.00
_cell.angle_gamma   90.00
#
_symmetry.space_group_name_H-M   'P 1'
#
loop_
_entity.id
_entity.type
_entity.pdbx_description
1 polymer ?
#
loop_
_entity_poly.entity_id
_entity_poly.type
_entity_poly.pdbx_seq_one_letter_code
_entity_poly.pdbx_strand_id
1 'polypeptide(L)'
;MPKFKIIFPLKNGKQNYRIMKMNSLFKLLILVLFANTFIGNAQENYSITNFDQLIGEQSTPTRNQQNFDSGEIENLKNLVFELNPLIVVQENEHAKMGDGAPKLVIVPSNYLSNISKIKTELQSVVLILIKHSSNNLYTSLDLSSIKSTALKYVLIECDFECSVSNIQDMLKNTSNVKVLYRTTTEQ
;
A
#
# COMPACT_ATOMS: atom_id res chain seq x y z
N MET A 1 -23.51 -34.32 -5.83
CA MET A 1 -23.15 -33.80 -7.16
C MET A 1 -24.41 -33.37 -7.89
N PRO A 2 -24.61 -32.07 -8.18
CA PRO A 2 -25.77 -31.62 -8.93
C PRO A 2 -25.54 -31.79 -10.44
N LYS A 3 -26.53 -32.36 -11.15
CA LYS A 3 -26.54 -32.48 -12.61
C LYS A 3 -27.26 -31.25 -13.19
N PHE A 4 -26.53 -30.35 -13.85
CA PHE A 4 -27.15 -29.26 -14.59
C PHE A 4 -27.73 -29.76 -15.92
N LYS A 5 -29.00 -29.42 -16.19
CA LYS A 5 -29.76 -29.84 -17.36
C LYS A 5 -30.23 -28.58 -18.08
N ILE A 6 -29.60 -28.25 -19.21
CA ILE A 6 -29.99 -27.10 -20.04
C ILE A 6 -31.05 -27.60 -21.04
N ILE A 7 -32.20 -26.93 -21.08
CA ILE A 7 -33.34 -27.28 -21.95
C ILE A 7 -33.55 -26.14 -22.95
N PHE A 8 -33.49 -26.44 -24.25
CA PHE A 8 -34.01 -25.56 -25.30
C PHE A 8 -35.29 -26.17 -25.88
N PRO A 9 -36.37 -25.38 -26.06
CA PRO A 9 -37.57 -25.89 -26.70
C PRO A 9 -37.41 -25.84 -28.23
N LEU A 10 -37.47 -27.00 -28.88
CA LEU A 10 -37.73 -27.10 -30.31
C LEU A 10 -39.05 -27.83 -30.53
N LYS A 11 -39.85 -27.21 -31.40
CA LYS A 11 -41.23 -27.53 -31.75
C LYS A 11 -41.28 -28.88 -32.49
N ASN A 12 -42.00 -29.82 -31.90
CA ASN A 12 -42.45 -31.11 -32.45
C ASN A 12 -41.39 -32.14 -32.89
N GLY A 13 -41.46 -33.31 -32.23
CA GLY A 13 -41.00 -34.58 -32.79
C GLY A 13 -39.70 -35.12 -32.20
N LYS A 14 -39.82 -36.12 -31.32
CA LYS A 14 -38.77 -37.05 -30.84
C LYS A 14 -37.43 -36.41 -30.43
N GLN A 15 -37.31 -36.11 -29.13
CA GLN A 15 -36.01 -35.75 -28.54
C GLN A 15 -35.07 -36.96 -28.51
N ASN A 16 -34.14 -37.01 -29.46
CA ASN A 16 -32.93 -37.82 -29.36
C ASN A 16 -31.95 -37.10 -28.43
N TYR A 17 -31.88 -37.51 -27.17
CA TYR A 17 -30.85 -37.05 -26.25
C TYR A 17 -29.52 -37.71 -26.63
N ARG A 18 -28.72 -37.03 -27.45
CA ARG A 18 -27.29 -37.37 -27.57
C ARG A 18 -26.59 -36.93 -26.29
N ILE A 19 -26.39 -37.89 -25.38
CA ILE A 19 -25.49 -37.72 -24.24
C ILE A 19 -24.08 -37.64 -24.81
N MET A 20 -23.59 -36.42 -25.02
CA MET A 20 -22.22 -36.20 -25.44
C MET A 20 -21.31 -36.58 -24.27
N LYS A 21 -20.60 -37.72 -24.38
CA LYS A 21 -19.58 -38.15 -23.42
C LYS A 21 -18.44 -37.15 -23.48
N MET A 22 -18.49 -36.14 -22.60
CA MET A 22 -17.41 -35.18 -22.43
C MET A 22 -16.17 -35.92 -21.93
N ASN A 23 -15.12 -35.99 -22.75
CA ASN A 23 -13.87 -36.65 -22.42
C ASN A 23 -13.28 -36.07 -21.13
N SER A 24 -12.74 -36.96 -20.27
CA SER A 24 -12.23 -36.61 -18.93
C SER A 24 -11.20 -35.47 -18.95
N LEU A 25 -10.37 -35.41 -20.00
CA LEU A 25 -9.37 -34.36 -20.21
C LEU A 25 -9.99 -32.96 -20.36
N PHE A 26 -11.19 -32.85 -20.94
CA PHE A 26 -11.86 -31.57 -21.13
C PHE A 26 -12.40 -31.00 -19.82
N LYS A 27 -12.80 -31.88 -18.87
CA LYS A 27 -13.19 -31.47 -17.52
C LYS A 27 -12.00 -30.95 -16.71
N LEU A 28 -10.82 -31.53 -16.91
CA LEU A 28 -9.59 -31.10 -16.27
C LEU A 28 -9.17 -29.69 -16.76
N LEU A 29 -9.30 -29.44 -18.06
CA LEU A 29 -8.92 -28.16 -18.67
C LEU A 29 -9.80 -26.99 -18.20
N ILE A 30 -11.11 -27.24 -18.04
CA ILE A 30 -12.05 -26.24 -17.50
C ILE A 30 -11.75 -25.96 -16.01
N LEU A 31 -11.38 -26.99 -15.22
CA LEU A 31 -11.03 -26.81 -13.82
C LEU A 31 -9.75 -25.95 -13.64
N VAL A 32 -8.74 -26.14 -14.50
CA VAL A 32 -7.50 -25.33 -14.49
C VAL A 32 -7.76 -23.89 -14.93
N LEU A 33 -8.67 -23.66 -15.88
CA LEU A 33 -9.05 -22.30 -16.30
C LEU A 33 -9.80 -21.54 -15.19
N PHE A 34 -10.69 -22.19 -14.44
CA PHE A 34 -11.37 -21.56 -13.29
C PHE A 34 -10.47 -21.41 -12.05
N ALA A 35 -9.44 -22.24 -11.88
CA ALA A 35 -8.50 -22.12 -10.76
C ALA A 35 -7.61 -20.87 -10.86
N ASN A 36 -7.39 -20.34 -12.07
CA ASN A 36 -6.52 -19.17 -12.29
C ASN A 36 -7.26 -17.82 -12.21
N THR A 37 -8.60 -17.79 -12.21
CA THR A 37 -9.35 -16.52 -12.19
C THR A 37 -9.60 -15.95 -10.79
N PHE A 38 -9.23 -16.68 -9.73
CA PHE A 38 -9.45 -16.26 -8.33
C PHE A 38 -8.19 -15.83 -7.59
N ILE A 39 -7.06 -15.68 -8.27
CA ILE A 39 -5.94 -14.89 -7.75
C ILE A 39 -6.20 -13.41 -8.08
N GLY A 40 -7.40 -12.95 -7.74
CA GLY A 40 -7.73 -11.53 -7.72
C GLY A 40 -7.11 -10.97 -6.46
N ASN A 41 -6.07 -10.16 -6.64
CA ASN A 41 -5.34 -9.41 -5.62
C ASN A 41 -6.21 -9.09 -4.39
N ALA A 42 -6.05 -9.87 -3.32
CA ALA A 42 -6.36 -9.41 -1.99
C ALA A 42 -5.29 -8.38 -1.61
N GLN A 43 -5.29 -7.24 -2.31
CA GLN A 43 -4.66 -6.04 -1.78
C GLN A 43 -5.55 -5.67 -0.60
N GLU A 44 -5.10 -6.03 0.61
CA GLU A 44 -5.72 -5.55 1.83
C GLU A 44 -5.90 -4.04 1.65
N ASN A 45 -7.15 -3.59 1.58
CA ASN A 45 -7.48 -2.16 1.58
C ASN A 45 -7.04 -1.63 2.94
N TYR A 46 -5.75 -1.29 3.07
CA TYR A 46 -5.22 -0.64 4.24
C TYR A 46 -5.81 0.76 4.29
N SER A 47 -6.22 1.18 5.49
CA SER A 47 -6.72 2.52 5.71
C SER A 47 -5.56 3.52 5.59
N ILE A 48 -5.75 4.55 4.77
CA ILE A 48 -4.84 5.67 4.59
C ILE A 48 -5.41 6.86 5.38
N THR A 49 -4.64 7.35 6.36
CA THR A 49 -5.11 8.38 7.30
C THR A 49 -4.61 9.77 6.89
N ASN A 50 -5.49 10.77 6.86
CA ASN A 50 -5.05 12.16 6.72
C ASN A 50 -4.37 12.61 8.04
N PHE A 51 -3.09 12.99 7.95
CA PHE A 51 -2.26 13.36 9.09
C PHE A 51 -2.74 14.65 9.75
N ASP A 52 -3.09 15.68 8.98
CA ASP A 52 -3.53 16.97 9.53
C ASP A 52 -4.84 16.83 10.32
N GLN A 53 -5.76 15.99 9.81
CA GLN A 53 -6.98 15.62 10.53
C GLN A 53 -6.69 14.80 11.80
N LEU A 54 -5.64 13.97 11.80
CA LEU A 54 -5.25 13.16 12.96
C LEU A 54 -4.67 14.01 14.09
N ILE A 55 -3.90 15.06 13.76
CA ILE A 55 -3.20 15.87 14.76
C ILE A 55 -4.00 17.09 15.26
N GLY A 56 -5.09 17.46 14.55
CA GLY A 56 -5.95 18.60 14.87
C GLY A 56 -6.85 18.39 16.08
N GLU A 57 -7.25 19.48 16.74
CA GLU A 57 -7.99 19.49 18.02
C GLU A 57 -9.42 18.90 17.96
N GLN A 58 -9.91 18.52 16.78
CA GLN A 58 -11.25 17.93 16.57
C GLN A 58 -11.20 16.60 15.81
N SER A 59 -10.16 15.80 16.02
CA SER A 59 -10.06 14.45 15.47
C SER A 59 -11.14 13.54 16.09
N THR A 60 -12.36 13.60 15.54
CA THR A 60 -13.37 12.55 15.78
C THR A 60 -12.95 11.34 14.96
N PRO A 61 -12.66 10.19 15.59
CA PRO A 61 -12.22 9.01 14.85
C PRO A 61 -13.33 8.63 13.87
N THR A 62 -13.07 8.81 12.59
CA THR A 62 -13.99 8.35 11.55
C THR A 62 -13.82 6.84 11.42
N ARG A 63 -14.92 6.12 11.15
CA ARG A 63 -14.99 4.65 11.10
C ARG A 63 -13.96 3.98 10.16
N ASN A 64 -13.34 4.76 9.28
CA ASN A 64 -12.38 4.29 8.28
C ASN A 64 -10.93 4.72 8.55
N GLN A 65 -10.60 5.33 9.70
CA GLN A 65 -9.23 5.66 10.08
C GLN A 65 -8.54 4.50 10.80
N GLN A 66 -7.23 4.35 10.61
CA GLN A 66 -6.44 3.43 11.43
C GLN A 66 -6.54 3.86 12.89
N ASN A 67 -6.58 2.88 13.81
CA ASN A 67 -6.64 3.20 15.24
C ASN A 67 -5.30 3.77 15.69
N PHE A 68 -5.28 5.00 16.22
CA PHE A 68 -4.10 5.61 16.84
C PHE A 68 -4.44 5.95 18.28
N ASP A 69 -3.60 5.51 19.22
CA ASP A 69 -3.70 5.99 20.59
C ASP A 69 -3.05 7.38 20.76
N SER A 70 -3.32 8.05 21.88
CA SER A 70 -2.81 9.40 22.13
C SER A 70 -1.28 9.46 22.18
N GLY A 71 -0.62 8.41 22.70
CA GLY A 71 0.84 8.33 22.75
C GLY A 71 1.45 8.10 21.36
N GLU A 72 0.77 7.37 20.48
CA GLU A 72 1.17 7.25 19.07
C GLU A 72 1.07 8.58 18.32
N ILE A 73 0.00 9.35 18.55
CA ILE A 73 -0.17 10.67 17.94
C ILE A 73 0.93 11.62 18.42
N GLU A 74 1.23 11.63 19.72
CA GLU A 74 2.32 12.44 20.28
C GLU A 74 3.70 12.03 19.71
N ASN A 75 3.98 10.72 19.62
CA ASN A 75 5.20 10.22 19.00
C ASN A 75 5.31 10.62 17.53
N LEU A 76 4.22 10.54 16.76
CA LEU A 76 4.16 11.00 15.37
C LEU A 76 4.42 12.50 15.25
N LYS A 77 3.81 13.33 16.10
CA LYS A 77 4.09 14.77 16.17
C LYS A 77 5.57 15.03 16.44
N ASN A 78 6.15 14.34 17.42
CA ASN A 78 7.56 14.47 17.75
C ASN A 78 8.47 14.04 16.58
N LEU A 79 8.13 12.99 15.84
CA LEU A 79 8.91 12.55 14.68
C LEU A 79 8.87 13.54 13.52
N VAL A 80 7.78 14.27 13.34
CA VAL A 80 7.55 15.19 12.21
C VAL A 80 8.01 16.62 12.52
N PHE A 81 7.76 17.12 13.72
CA PHE A 81 7.95 18.53 14.07
C PHE A 81 9.22 18.81 14.89
N GLU A 82 9.74 17.82 15.61
CA GLU A 82 10.96 17.99 16.40
C GLU A 82 12.22 17.59 15.62
N LEU A 83 13.37 18.11 16.07
CA LEU A 83 14.67 17.78 15.49
C LEU A 83 15.07 16.34 15.85
N ASN A 84 14.89 15.44 14.89
CA ASN A 84 15.32 14.05 14.98
C ASN A 84 16.54 13.80 14.07
N PRO A 85 17.47 12.92 14.46
CA PRO A 85 18.48 12.43 13.53
C PRO A 85 17.80 11.77 12.35
N LEU A 86 18.18 12.16 11.14
CA LEU A 86 17.47 11.79 9.93
C LEU A 86 18.42 11.45 8.78
N ILE A 87 17.89 10.77 7.78
CA ILE A 87 18.56 10.54 6.51
C ILE A 87 17.74 11.21 5.41
N VAL A 88 18.39 12.05 4.61
CA VAL A 88 17.82 12.56 3.37
C VAL A 88 18.34 11.72 2.22
N VAL A 89 17.45 11.08 1.49
CA VAL A 89 17.77 10.32 0.27
C VAL A 89 17.56 11.22 -0.93
N GLN A 90 18.55 11.26 -1.81
CA GLN A 90 18.52 11.98 -3.08
C GLN A 90 18.95 11.05 -4.23
N GLU A 91 18.99 11.59 -5.44
CA GLU A 91 19.14 10.88 -6.71
C GLU A 91 20.11 9.68 -6.68
N ASN A 92 21.35 9.89 -6.23
CA ASN A 92 22.35 8.82 -6.12
C ASN A 92 23.03 8.75 -4.77
N GLU A 93 22.63 9.60 -3.84
CA GLU A 93 23.29 9.78 -2.56
C GLU A 93 22.29 9.84 -1.42
N HIS A 94 22.81 9.70 -0.20
CA HIS A 94 22.05 9.95 1.01
C HIS A 94 22.96 10.66 2.01
N ALA A 95 22.37 11.56 2.78
CA ALA A 95 23.06 12.31 3.82
C ALA A 95 22.38 12.07 5.15
N LYS A 96 23.17 11.73 6.17
CA LYS A 96 22.70 11.69 7.55
C LYS A 96 22.86 13.07 8.17
N MET A 97 21.82 13.56 8.84
CA MET A 97 21.80 14.81 9.58
C MET A 97 21.50 14.54 11.06
N GLY A 98 22.24 15.18 11.95
CA GLY A 98 22.11 15.01 13.40
C GLY A 98 22.88 13.82 13.98
N ASP A 99 23.10 13.88 15.28
CA ASP A 99 23.87 12.89 16.04
C ASP A 99 23.00 11.73 16.53
N GLY A 100 23.54 10.51 16.54
CA GLY A 100 22.84 9.31 17.00
C GLY A 100 22.18 8.49 15.87
N ALA A 101 21.35 7.51 16.24
CA ALA A 101 20.72 6.61 15.26
C ALA A 101 19.55 7.32 14.54
N PRO A 102 19.46 7.25 13.20
CA PRO A 102 18.41 7.94 12.45
C PRO A 102 17.03 7.36 12.77
N LYS A 103 16.08 8.23 13.12
CA LYS A 103 14.68 7.87 13.37
C LYS A 103 13.75 8.19 12.20
N LEU A 104 14.19 9.09 11.31
CA LEU A 104 13.42 9.59 10.18
C LEU A 104 14.22 9.42 8.88
N VAL A 105 13.54 9.00 7.82
CA VAL A 105 14.06 9.08 6.44
C VAL A 105 13.18 10.04 5.65
N ILE A 106 13.78 10.98 4.95
CA ILE A 106 13.10 11.87 3.99
C ILE A 106 13.55 11.45 2.59
N VAL A 107 12.58 11.20 1.71
CA VAL A 107 12.87 10.70 0.37
C VAL A 107 11.87 11.26 -0.65
N PRO A 108 12.33 11.81 -1.78
CA PRO A 108 11.46 12.13 -2.90
C PRO A 108 10.85 10.88 -3.54
N SER A 109 9.58 10.96 -3.93
CA SER A 109 8.82 9.85 -4.54
C SER A 109 9.46 9.25 -5.81
N ASN A 110 10.22 10.03 -6.58
CA ASN A 110 10.97 9.57 -7.75
C ASN A 110 12.23 8.74 -7.38
N TYR A 111 12.64 8.74 -6.10
CA TYR A 111 13.84 8.07 -5.60
C TYR A 111 13.54 7.01 -4.54
N LEU A 112 12.31 6.50 -4.42
CA LEU A 112 11.98 5.48 -3.41
C LEU A 112 12.80 4.20 -3.56
N SER A 113 13.19 3.83 -4.78
CA SER A 113 14.07 2.67 -5.02
C SER A 113 15.43 2.79 -4.32
N ASN A 114 15.90 4.02 -4.06
CA ASN A 114 17.17 4.27 -3.36
C ASN A 114 17.12 3.97 -1.87
N ILE A 115 15.93 3.80 -1.27
CA ILE A 115 15.80 3.37 0.12
C ILE A 115 16.51 2.02 0.34
N SER A 116 16.56 1.17 -0.69
CA SER A 116 17.30 -0.09 -0.65
C SER A 116 18.82 0.05 -0.45
N LYS A 117 19.38 1.26 -0.64
CA LYS A 117 20.81 1.56 -0.43
C LYS A 117 21.16 1.82 1.05
N ILE A 118 20.16 2.12 1.89
CA ILE A 118 20.33 2.48 3.32
C ILE A 118 19.79 1.39 4.28
N LYS A 119 19.93 0.11 3.90
CA LYS A 119 19.34 -1.03 4.63
C LYS A 119 19.77 -1.12 6.10
N THR A 120 21.01 -0.75 6.40
CA THR A 120 21.56 -0.84 7.76
C THR A 120 20.97 0.24 8.64
N GLU A 121 20.83 1.45 8.11
CA GLU A 121 20.32 2.61 8.80
C GLU A 121 18.81 2.50 9.05
N LEU A 122 18.08 1.84 8.14
CA LEU A 122 16.64 1.59 8.29
C LEU A 122 16.28 0.78 9.54
N GLN A 123 17.24 0.09 10.18
CA GLN A 123 16.99 -0.67 11.41
C GLN A 123 16.56 0.20 12.59
N SER A 124 16.96 1.48 12.62
CA SER A 124 16.55 2.43 13.68
C SER A 124 15.45 3.39 13.25
N VAL A 125 15.07 3.38 11.97
CA VAL A 125 14.11 4.32 11.38
C VAL A 125 12.70 3.92 11.79
N VAL A 126 11.96 4.90 12.34
CA VAL A 126 10.57 4.74 12.80
C VAL A 126 9.59 5.30 11.78
N LEU A 127 9.98 6.35 11.06
CA LEU A 127 9.16 7.04 10.07
C LEU A 127 9.91 7.20 8.74
N ILE A 128 9.24 6.85 7.64
CA ILE A 128 9.65 7.26 6.28
C ILE A 128 8.70 8.37 5.83
N LEU A 129 9.25 9.56 5.57
CA LEU A 129 8.56 10.70 4.98
C LEU A 129 8.85 10.76 3.49
N ILE A 130 7.81 10.58 2.68
CA ILE A 130 7.89 10.61 1.22
C ILE A 130 7.39 11.96 0.74
N LYS A 131 8.25 12.72 0.05
CA LYS A 131 7.85 13.96 -0.63
C LYS A 131 7.41 13.65 -2.05
N HIS A 132 6.15 13.90 -2.36
CA HIS A 132 5.60 13.71 -3.69
C HIS A 132 5.18 15.05 -4.29
N SER A 133 5.61 15.30 -5.52
CA SER A 133 5.27 16.51 -6.27
C SER A 133 4.47 16.13 -7.49
N SER A 134 3.49 16.95 -7.85
CA SER A 134 2.73 16.83 -9.10
C SER A 134 3.61 16.80 -10.36
N ASN A 135 4.82 17.35 -10.28
CA ASN A 135 5.78 17.41 -11.39
C ASN A 135 6.65 16.16 -11.55
N ASN A 136 6.59 15.20 -10.60
CA ASN A 136 7.47 14.05 -10.57
C ASN A 136 6.71 12.73 -10.68
N LEU A 137 7.20 11.82 -11.51
CA LEU A 137 6.75 10.43 -11.50
C LEU A 137 7.23 9.74 -10.23
N TYR A 138 6.35 8.99 -9.58
CA TYR A 138 6.73 8.17 -8.44
C TYR A 138 7.30 6.83 -8.90
N THR A 139 8.20 6.28 -8.09
CA THR A 139 8.59 4.87 -8.17
C THR A 139 7.82 4.08 -7.12
N SER A 140 7.65 2.77 -7.29
CA SER A 140 6.98 1.95 -6.27
C SER A 140 7.97 1.50 -5.19
N LEU A 141 7.55 1.57 -3.93
CA LEU A 141 8.25 1.02 -2.77
C LEU A 141 7.52 -0.20 -2.24
N ASP A 142 8.21 -1.34 -2.21
CA ASP A 142 7.72 -2.53 -1.51
C ASP A 142 8.25 -2.52 -0.07
N LEU A 143 7.35 -2.32 0.89
CA LEU A 143 7.72 -2.23 2.30
C LEU A 143 8.12 -3.57 2.91
N SER A 144 7.75 -4.70 2.30
CA SER A 144 8.25 -6.02 2.73
C SER A 144 9.76 -6.17 2.51
N SER A 145 10.34 -5.36 1.63
CA SER A 145 11.80 -5.32 1.41
C SER A 145 12.56 -4.65 2.55
N ILE A 146 11.87 -3.85 3.38
CA ILE A 146 12.43 -3.16 4.54
C ILE A 146 12.32 -4.08 5.74
N LYS A 147 13.40 -4.80 6.04
CA LYS A 147 13.49 -5.67 7.22
C LYS A 147 13.78 -4.86 8.48
N SER A 148 12.88 -3.96 8.87
CA SER A 148 13.01 -3.16 10.09
C SER A 148 11.82 -3.42 11.01
N THR A 149 12.10 -3.75 12.27
CA THR A 149 11.08 -3.85 13.32
C THR A 149 10.76 -2.49 13.95
N ALA A 150 11.60 -1.48 13.70
CA ALA A 150 11.40 -0.12 14.21
C ALA A 150 10.44 0.69 13.36
N LEU A 151 10.34 0.38 12.05
CA LEU A 151 9.48 1.09 11.12
C LEU A 151 8.01 0.88 11.49
N LYS A 152 7.33 1.97 11.82
CA LYS A 152 5.91 1.97 12.21
C LYS A 152 5.06 2.79 11.26
N TYR A 153 5.63 3.83 10.66
CA TYR A 153 4.88 4.86 9.96
C TYR A 153 5.49 5.17 8.59
N VAL A 154 4.61 5.44 7.62
CA VAL A 154 4.96 6.09 6.37
C VAL A 154 4.07 7.32 6.23
N LEU A 155 4.68 8.50 6.10
CA LEU A 155 3.96 9.76 5.86
C LEU A 155 4.25 10.23 4.45
N ILE A 156 3.20 10.44 3.66
CA ILE A 156 3.31 10.98 2.30
C ILE A 156 2.90 12.44 2.33
N GLU A 157 3.77 13.30 1.87
CA GLU A 157 3.56 14.74 1.79
C GLU A 157 3.46 15.12 0.32
N CYS A 158 2.28 15.56 -0.11
CA CYS A 158 2.05 16.01 -1.48
C CYS A 158 1.99 17.54 -1.56
N ASP A 159 2.58 18.12 -2.60
CA ASP A 159 2.36 19.54 -2.96
C ASP A 159 1.02 19.80 -3.68
N PHE A 160 0.21 18.75 -3.80
CA PHE A 160 -1.10 18.74 -4.46
C PHE A 160 -2.06 17.83 -3.68
N GLU A 161 -3.34 17.80 -4.07
CA GLU A 161 -4.31 16.88 -3.44
C GLU A 161 -3.92 15.41 -3.68
N CYS A 162 -3.39 14.74 -2.65
CA CYS A 162 -3.01 13.33 -2.76
C CYS A 162 -4.26 12.48 -3.05
N SER A 163 -4.27 11.75 -4.17
CA SER A 163 -5.27 10.71 -4.38
C SER A 163 -4.86 9.43 -3.63
N VAL A 164 -5.85 8.80 -2.99
CA VAL A 164 -5.65 7.50 -2.30
C VAL A 164 -5.12 6.44 -3.26
N SER A 165 -5.55 6.45 -4.53
CA SER A 165 -5.06 5.53 -5.56
C SER A 165 -3.57 5.72 -5.85
N ASN A 166 -3.09 6.97 -5.95
CA ASN A 166 -1.66 7.22 -6.20
C ASN A 166 -0.80 6.70 -5.04
N ILE A 167 -1.28 6.84 -3.80
CA ILE A 167 -0.61 6.30 -2.61
C ILE A 167 -0.53 4.77 -2.67
N GLN A 168 -1.62 4.11 -3.07
CA GLN A 168 -1.69 2.65 -3.21
C GLN A 168 -0.79 2.11 -4.33
N ASP A 169 -0.61 2.87 -5.41
CA ASP A 169 0.33 2.50 -6.48
C ASP A 169 1.79 2.70 -6.08
N MET A 170 2.05 3.71 -5.24
CA MET A 170 3.37 4.05 -4.73
C MET A 170 3.86 3.06 -3.66
N LEU A 171 2.97 2.54 -2.81
CA LEU A 171 3.32 1.67 -1.68
C LEU A 171 2.72 0.26 -1.82
N LYS A 172 3.58 -0.76 -1.73
CA LYS A 172 3.19 -2.17 -1.73
C LYS A 172 3.47 -2.82 -0.37
N ASN A 173 2.66 -3.82 0.00
CA ASN A 173 2.82 -4.64 1.20
C ASN A 173 2.89 -3.83 2.51
N THR A 174 1.88 -2.99 2.75
CA THR A 174 1.80 -2.04 3.87
C THR A 174 1.26 -2.65 5.18
N SER A 175 1.02 -3.96 5.25
CA SER A 175 0.30 -4.62 6.36
C SER A 175 0.88 -4.37 7.76
N ASN A 176 2.18 -4.05 7.86
CA ASN A 176 2.89 -3.85 9.12
C ASN A 176 3.18 -2.38 9.44
N VAL A 177 2.71 -1.43 8.62
CA VAL A 177 2.93 0.00 8.82
C VAL A 177 1.62 0.77 8.75
N LYS A 178 1.57 1.88 9.48
CA LYS A 178 0.49 2.85 9.37
C LYS A 178 0.85 3.87 8.29
N VAL A 179 -0.05 4.05 7.32
CA VAL A 179 0.18 4.95 6.18
C VAL A 179 -0.65 6.22 6.39
N LEU A 180 0.05 7.34 6.39
CA LEU A 180 -0.51 8.66 6.57
C LEU A 180 -0.20 9.53 5.35
N TYR A 181 -1.05 10.51 5.08
CA TYR A 181 -0.79 11.52 4.06
C TYR A 181 -1.15 12.92 4.55
N ARG A 182 -0.48 13.93 4.00
CA ARG A 182 -0.85 15.34 4.15
C ARG A 182 -0.63 16.08 2.84
N THR A 183 -1.38 17.15 2.67
CA THR A 183 -1.19 18.08 1.57
C THR A 183 -0.52 19.33 2.13
N THR A 184 0.69 19.62 1.67
CA THR A 184 1.37 20.87 1.97
C THR A 184 1.19 21.79 0.79
N THR A 185 0.24 22.72 0.87
CA THR A 185 0.28 23.90 0.00
C THR A 185 1.48 24.72 0.45
N GLU A 186 2.59 24.65 -0.29
CA GLU A 186 3.61 25.71 -0.21
C GLU A 186 2.88 27.03 -0.48
N GLN A 187 2.86 27.92 0.51
CA GLN A 187 2.52 29.33 0.34
C GLN A 187 3.76 30.09 -0.11
#